data_AF-A0A151MHU8-F1
#
_entry.id   AF-A0A151MHU8-F1
#
_cell.length_a   1.000
_cell.length_b   1.000
_cell.length_c   1.000
_cell.angle_alpha   90.00
_cell.angle_beta   90.00
_cell.angle_gamma   90.00
#
_symmetry.space_group_name_H-M   'P 1'
#
loop_
_entity.id
_entity.type
_entity.pdbx_description
1 polymer ?
#
loop_
_entity_poly.entity_id
_entity_poly.type
_entity_poly.pdbx_seq_one_letter_code
_entity_poly.pdbx_strand_id
1 'polypeptide(L)'
;MDSLVSLIRCLISSQTCPGIHEEIQNHSQNAATAMRTAKEDMEVQLNNAHSQAVELTEKHEQMESEKMENLSSNDQLNLWMIFYQDSEKAAKKMGDTAQEHLDELMKQQKKVAKDEKWHSIARNIALVFLPFSNLMAGIIAAIFQTSLYIAQSAALELQGAIQHQKAKVFEYKEKCDLYDKKKKETQKKMEENKRKIEWIEEEIKKLSGKQENFGDQINDLRNHVQLLGDLLKKVEELELELSDEPDYAEALEVLKKIVTLWQKEKGQKLLNLLGDRVKKNLKDLKDAIQKLDTNDTVNTDV
;
A
#
# COMPACT_ATOMS: atom_id res chain seq x y z
N MET A 1 20.55 -36.34 -20.26
CA MET A 1 19.70 -37.38 -20.88
C MET A 1 20.35 -38.03 -22.09
N ASP A 2 20.88 -37.27 -23.06
CA ASP A 2 21.61 -37.87 -24.21
C ASP A 2 22.73 -38.81 -23.77
N SER A 3 23.54 -38.41 -22.78
CA SER A 3 24.63 -39.24 -22.25
C SER A 3 24.15 -40.55 -21.60
N LEU A 4 22.97 -40.54 -20.96
CA LEU A 4 22.37 -41.77 -20.39
C LEU A 4 21.85 -42.72 -21.49
N VAL A 5 21.34 -42.16 -22.60
CA VAL A 5 20.92 -42.94 -23.77
C VAL A 5 22.13 -43.53 -24.50
N SER A 6 23.23 -42.78 -24.61
CA SER A 6 24.48 -43.31 -25.17
C SER A 6 25.09 -44.37 -24.25
N LEU A 7 25.08 -44.14 -22.93
CA LEU A 7 25.56 -45.09 -21.93
C LEU A 7 24.87 -46.45 -22.07
N ILE A 8 23.54 -46.48 -22.16
CA ILE A 8 22.83 -47.75 -22.28
C ILE A 8 23.10 -48.46 -23.62
N ARG A 9 23.30 -47.71 -24.72
CA ARG A 9 23.69 -48.32 -26.00
C ARG A 9 25.08 -48.93 -25.94
N CYS A 10 26.02 -48.28 -25.24
CA CYS A 10 27.34 -48.81 -24.99
C CYS A 10 27.28 -50.06 -24.09
N LEU A 11 26.43 -50.09 -23.06
CA LEU A 11 26.19 -51.27 -22.22
C LEU A 11 25.58 -52.45 -23.00
N ILE A 12 24.70 -52.18 -23.98
CA ILE A 12 24.20 -53.23 -24.88
C ILE A 12 25.33 -53.77 -25.77
N SER A 13 26.23 -52.90 -26.20
CA SER A 13 27.30 -53.23 -27.16
C SER A 13 28.52 -53.88 -26.50
N SER A 14 28.77 -53.61 -25.21
CA SER A 14 29.90 -54.14 -24.43
C SER A 14 29.83 -55.66 -24.26
N GLN A 15 28.65 -56.28 -24.37
CA GLN A 15 28.49 -57.74 -24.47
C GLN A 15 29.22 -58.34 -25.69
N THR A 16 29.59 -57.52 -26.68
CA THR A 16 30.21 -57.97 -27.94
C THR A 16 31.59 -57.37 -28.24
N CYS A 17 32.07 -56.37 -27.47
CA CYS A 17 33.31 -55.65 -27.75
C CYS A 17 34.12 -55.30 -26.48
N PRO A 18 35.31 -55.92 -26.26
CA PRO A 18 36.13 -55.74 -25.05
C PRO A 18 36.79 -54.36 -24.82
N GLY A 19 36.47 -53.33 -25.60
CA GLY A 19 37.11 -51.99 -25.52
C GLY A 19 36.19 -50.83 -25.13
N ILE A 20 34.92 -51.11 -24.81
CA ILE A 20 33.87 -50.08 -24.66
C ILE A 20 33.85 -49.45 -23.24
N HIS A 21 34.67 -49.95 -22.31
CA HIS A 21 34.64 -49.52 -20.91
C HIS A 21 34.97 -48.03 -20.72
N GLU A 22 35.96 -47.49 -21.44
CA GLU A 22 36.31 -46.06 -21.38
C GLU A 22 35.17 -45.16 -21.89
N GLU A 23 34.44 -45.60 -22.94
CA GLU A 23 33.28 -44.88 -23.45
C GLU A 23 32.11 -44.89 -22.46
N ILE A 24 31.89 -46.02 -21.78
CA ILE A 24 30.87 -46.18 -20.73
C ILE A 24 31.16 -45.23 -19.56
N GLN A 25 32.40 -45.21 -19.08
CA GLN A 25 32.81 -44.34 -17.98
C GLN A 25 32.68 -42.86 -18.35
N ASN A 26 33.08 -42.49 -19.57
CA ASN A 26 32.93 -41.13 -20.07
C ASN A 26 31.44 -40.72 -20.19
N HIS A 27 30.57 -41.63 -20.66
CA HIS A 27 29.13 -41.35 -20.73
C HIS A 27 28.47 -41.21 -19.35
N SER A 28 28.87 -41.99 -18.35
CA SER A 28 28.34 -41.86 -16.97
C SER A 28 28.80 -40.54 -16.32
N GLN A 29 30.10 -40.19 -16.43
CA GLN A 29 30.66 -38.93 -15.94
C GLN A 29 30.00 -37.71 -16.58
N ASN A 30 29.78 -37.75 -17.90
CA ASN A 30 29.07 -36.70 -18.61
C ASN A 30 27.61 -36.59 -18.16
N ALA A 31 26.95 -37.71 -17.85
CA ALA A 31 25.60 -37.70 -17.30
C ALA A 31 25.57 -37.09 -15.90
N ALA A 32 26.52 -37.44 -15.04
CA ALA A 32 26.63 -36.92 -13.67
C ALA A 32 26.88 -35.41 -13.68
N THR A 33 27.85 -34.96 -14.50
CA THR A 33 28.19 -33.54 -14.65
C THR A 33 27.00 -32.74 -15.16
N ALA A 34 26.32 -33.23 -16.22
CA ALA A 34 25.15 -32.54 -16.76
C ALA A 34 24.00 -32.45 -15.74
N MET A 35 23.78 -33.50 -14.94
CA MET A 35 22.74 -33.48 -13.90
C MET A 35 23.10 -32.53 -12.75
N ARG A 36 24.38 -32.46 -12.37
CA ARG A 36 24.89 -31.54 -11.34
C ARG A 36 24.70 -30.08 -11.77
N THR A 37 25.13 -29.73 -12.98
CA THR A 37 24.93 -28.38 -13.54
C THR A 37 23.45 -28.02 -13.63
N ALA A 38 22.59 -28.93 -14.11
CA ALA A 38 21.15 -28.67 -14.18
C ALA A 38 20.52 -28.44 -12.79
N LYS A 39 20.99 -29.17 -11.77
CA LYS A 39 20.56 -28.97 -10.39
C LYS A 39 20.99 -27.60 -9.86
N GLU A 40 22.25 -27.24 -10.02
CA GLU A 40 22.81 -25.95 -9.60
C GLU A 40 22.07 -24.78 -10.27
N ASP A 41 21.81 -24.86 -11.58
CA ASP A 41 21.04 -23.85 -12.30
C ASP A 41 19.62 -23.67 -11.74
N MET A 42 18.95 -24.78 -11.40
CA MET A 42 17.61 -24.75 -10.79
C MET A 42 17.63 -24.24 -9.35
N GLU A 43 18.69 -24.52 -8.58
CA GLU A 43 18.89 -23.96 -7.23
C GLU A 43 19.09 -22.44 -7.30
N VAL A 44 19.85 -21.95 -8.28
CA VAL A 44 19.99 -20.50 -8.54
C VAL A 44 18.63 -19.87 -8.88
N GLN A 45 17.84 -20.50 -9.76
CA GLN A 45 16.50 -20.02 -10.08
C GLN A 45 15.56 -20.01 -8.87
N LEU A 46 15.61 -21.06 -8.04
CA LEU A 46 14.83 -21.15 -6.80
C LEU A 46 15.20 -20.04 -5.81
N ASN A 47 16.50 -19.79 -5.63
CA ASN A 47 16.98 -18.72 -4.76
C ASN A 47 16.58 -17.34 -5.27
N ASN A 48 16.65 -17.11 -6.59
CA ASN A 48 16.20 -15.86 -7.21
C ASN A 48 14.68 -15.67 -7.03
N ALA A 49 13.88 -16.72 -7.24
CA ALA A 49 12.43 -16.67 -7.02
C ALA A 49 12.09 -16.40 -5.55
N HIS A 50 12.82 -17.03 -4.61
CA HIS A 50 12.70 -16.74 -3.18
C HIS A 50 13.03 -15.28 -2.86
N SER A 51 14.12 -14.72 -3.40
CA SER A 51 14.47 -13.31 -3.21
C SER A 51 13.39 -12.37 -3.72
N GLN A 52 12.81 -12.65 -4.88
CA GLN A 52 11.72 -11.85 -5.45
C GLN A 52 10.43 -11.94 -4.62
N ALA A 53 10.12 -13.12 -4.07
CA ALA A 53 8.97 -13.30 -3.18
C ALA A 53 9.12 -12.53 -1.86
N VAL A 54 10.35 -12.45 -1.31
CA VAL A 54 10.65 -11.62 -0.13
C VAL A 54 10.44 -10.14 -0.46
N GLU A 55 10.99 -9.65 -1.56
CA GLU A 55 10.83 -8.24 -2.00
C GLU A 55 9.34 -7.87 -2.19
N LEU A 56 8.55 -8.78 -2.78
CA LEU A 56 7.11 -8.57 -2.92
C LEU A 56 6.38 -8.50 -1.57
N THR A 57 6.83 -9.30 -0.60
CA THR A 57 6.25 -9.31 0.76
C THR A 57 6.59 -8.03 1.51
N GLU A 58 7.85 -7.59 1.46
CA GLU A 58 8.26 -6.30 2.03
C GLU A 58 7.49 -5.13 1.41
N LYS A 59 7.31 -5.15 0.07
CA LYS A 59 6.52 -4.12 -0.62
C LYS A 59 5.05 -4.15 -0.22
N HIS A 60 4.47 -5.32 -0.03
CA HIS A 60 3.09 -5.47 0.45
C HIS A 60 2.95 -4.89 1.87
N GLU A 61 3.85 -5.23 2.78
CA GLU A 61 3.86 -4.68 4.15
C GLU A 61 4.03 -3.17 4.18
N GLN A 62 4.92 -2.64 3.34
CA GLN A 62 5.11 -1.19 3.19
C GLN A 62 3.81 -0.50 2.75
N MET A 63 3.11 -1.07 1.75
CA MET A 63 1.84 -0.51 1.27
C MET A 63 0.72 -0.59 2.31
N GLU A 64 0.62 -1.69 3.07
CA GLU A 64 -0.32 -1.80 4.18
C GLU A 64 -0.01 -0.77 5.29
N SER A 65 1.27 -0.57 5.61
CA SER A 65 1.68 0.47 6.56
C SER A 65 1.29 1.87 6.07
N GLU A 66 1.56 2.18 4.80
CA GLU A 66 1.18 3.45 4.19
C GLU A 66 -0.35 3.64 4.15
N LYS A 67 -1.11 2.58 3.88
CA LYS A 67 -2.58 2.60 3.95
C LYS A 67 -3.06 2.97 5.35
N MET A 68 -2.52 2.34 6.38
CA MET A 68 -2.88 2.60 7.77
C MET A 68 -2.50 4.03 8.21
N GLU A 69 -1.37 4.55 7.74
CA GLU A 69 -0.99 5.96 7.96
C GLU A 69 -2.00 6.92 7.33
N ASN A 70 -2.41 6.67 6.08
CA ASN A 70 -3.40 7.51 5.40
C ASN A 70 -4.79 7.42 6.05
N LEU A 71 -5.19 6.26 6.55
CA LEU A 71 -6.44 6.09 7.32
C LEU A 71 -6.40 6.91 8.62
N SER A 72 -5.31 6.79 9.39
CA SER A 72 -5.09 7.58 10.60
C SER A 72 -5.08 9.09 10.32
N SER A 73 -4.42 9.50 9.22
CA SER A 73 -4.44 10.89 8.75
C SER A 73 -5.86 11.36 8.43
N ASN A 74 -6.68 10.52 7.80
CA ASN A 74 -8.07 10.84 7.49
C ASN A 74 -8.92 10.97 8.76
N ASP A 75 -8.71 10.13 9.77
CA ASP A 75 -9.38 10.23 11.07
C ASP A 75 -9.02 11.55 11.78
N GLN A 76 -7.76 11.97 11.74
CA GLN A 76 -7.34 13.26 12.26
C GLN A 76 -7.98 14.43 11.49
N LEU A 77 -8.07 14.35 10.16
CA LEU A 77 -8.73 15.36 9.35
C LEU A 77 -10.23 15.45 9.66
N ASN A 78 -10.90 14.32 9.94
CA ASN A 78 -12.28 14.28 10.40
C ASN A 78 -12.46 15.03 11.73
N LEU A 79 -11.57 14.82 12.70
CA LEU A 79 -11.60 15.56 13.98
C LEU A 79 -11.43 17.06 13.76
N TRP A 80 -10.51 17.47 12.88
CA TRP A 80 -10.36 18.87 12.50
C TRP A 80 -11.60 19.44 11.82
N MET A 81 -12.27 18.66 10.97
CA MET A 81 -13.50 19.06 10.30
C MET A 81 -14.62 19.35 11.31
N ILE A 82 -14.81 18.46 12.30
CA ILE A 82 -15.77 18.65 13.39
C ILE A 82 -15.41 19.89 14.20
N PHE A 83 -14.14 20.04 14.58
CA PHE A 83 -13.66 21.21 15.33
C PHE A 83 -13.95 22.53 14.59
N TYR A 84 -13.69 22.60 13.28
CA TYR A 84 -13.96 23.80 12.50
C TYR A 84 -15.46 24.07 12.35
N GLN A 85 -16.29 23.03 12.18
CA GLN A 85 -17.75 23.18 12.12
C GLN A 85 -18.31 23.73 13.45
N ASP A 86 -17.85 23.22 14.59
CA ASP A 86 -18.33 23.69 15.89
C ASP A 86 -17.82 25.09 16.21
N SER A 87 -16.57 25.40 15.85
CA SER A 87 -16.00 26.73 15.99
C SER A 87 -16.71 27.77 15.11
N GLU A 88 -17.07 27.42 13.88
CA GLU A 88 -17.86 28.25 12.97
C GLU A 88 -19.26 28.53 13.55
N LYS A 89 -19.96 27.50 14.04
CA LYS A 89 -21.27 27.66 14.70
C LYS A 89 -21.18 28.60 15.91
N ALA A 90 -20.13 28.44 16.72
CA ALA A 90 -19.89 29.30 17.88
C ALA A 90 -19.60 30.76 17.46
N ALA A 91 -18.71 30.96 16.49
CA ALA A 91 -18.39 32.28 15.96
C ALA A 91 -19.62 32.97 15.35
N LYS A 92 -20.44 32.23 14.59
CA LYS A 92 -21.69 32.72 14.02
C LYS A 92 -22.67 33.16 15.11
N LYS A 93 -22.89 32.33 16.14
CA LYS A 93 -23.74 32.69 17.28
C LYS A 93 -23.24 33.94 18.01
N MET A 94 -21.93 34.07 18.22
CA MET A 94 -21.34 35.27 18.83
C MET A 94 -21.49 36.51 17.94
N GLY A 95 -21.34 36.35 16.62
CA GLY A 95 -21.58 37.39 15.62
C GLY A 95 -23.03 37.86 15.64
N ASP A 96 -24.00 36.94 15.67
CA ASP A 96 -25.43 37.24 15.73
C ASP A 96 -25.77 38.03 17.02
N THR A 97 -25.27 37.59 18.18
CA THR A 97 -25.46 38.32 19.45
C THR A 97 -24.79 39.70 19.45
N ALA A 98 -23.58 39.84 18.87
CA ALA A 98 -22.92 41.13 18.74
C ALA A 98 -23.70 42.07 17.81
N GLN A 99 -24.31 41.53 16.75
CA GLN A 99 -25.16 42.29 15.84
C GLN A 99 -26.45 42.75 16.52
N GLU A 100 -27.10 41.89 17.31
CA GLU A 100 -28.27 42.25 18.13
C GLU A 100 -27.96 43.40 19.11
N HIS A 101 -26.83 43.31 19.82
CA HIS A 101 -26.37 44.39 20.70
C HIS A 101 -26.06 45.67 19.94
N LEU A 102 -25.43 45.57 18.77
CA LEU A 102 -25.16 46.73 17.92
C LEU A 102 -26.45 47.42 17.48
N ASP A 103 -27.45 46.64 17.06
CA ASP A 103 -28.76 47.16 16.65
C ASP A 103 -29.47 47.88 17.80
N GLU A 104 -29.40 47.33 19.02
CA GLU A 104 -30.00 47.96 20.21
C GLU A 104 -29.27 49.25 20.60
N LEU A 105 -27.94 49.28 20.58
CA LEU A 105 -27.16 50.50 20.81
C LEU A 105 -27.46 51.57 19.75
N MET A 106 -27.60 51.17 18.48
CA MET A 106 -27.99 52.10 17.41
C MET A 106 -29.41 52.66 17.61
N LYS A 107 -30.35 51.87 18.14
CA LYS A 107 -31.69 52.37 18.53
C LYS A 107 -31.59 53.34 19.70
N GLN A 108 -30.79 53.05 20.72
CA GLN A 108 -30.57 53.95 21.85
C GLN A 108 -29.95 55.28 21.39
N GLN A 109 -29.01 55.24 20.44
CA GLN A 109 -28.37 56.44 19.90
C GLN A 109 -29.38 57.33 19.20
N LYS A 110 -30.30 56.72 18.45
CA LYS A 110 -31.42 57.44 17.82
C LYS A 110 -32.36 58.07 18.85
N LYS A 111 -32.56 57.46 20.02
CA LYS A 111 -33.36 58.05 21.12
C LYS A 111 -32.64 59.25 21.75
N VAL A 112 -31.38 59.07 22.17
CA VAL A 112 -30.56 60.15 22.74
C VAL A 112 -30.44 61.34 21.79
N ALA A 113 -30.24 61.10 20.49
CA ALA A 113 -30.18 62.17 19.49
C ALA A 113 -31.52 62.92 19.30
N LYS A 114 -32.66 62.27 19.58
CA LYS A 114 -33.97 62.95 19.61
C LYS A 114 -34.11 63.78 20.88
N ASP A 115 -33.70 63.24 22.02
CA ASP A 115 -33.79 63.93 23.31
C ASP A 115 -32.87 65.15 23.34
N GLU A 116 -31.64 65.06 22.79
CA GLU A 116 -30.74 66.21 22.62
C GLU A 116 -31.39 67.31 21.78
N LYS A 117 -32.07 66.96 20.67
CA LYS A 117 -32.82 67.92 19.86
C LYS A 117 -33.97 68.56 20.65
N TRP A 118 -34.72 67.78 21.42
CA TRP A 118 -35.78 68.30 22.27
C TRP A 118 -35.26 69.25 23.34
N HIS A 119 -34.18 68.88 24.04
CA HIS A 119 -33.54 69.74 25.04
C HIS A 119 -32.95 71.01 24.43
N SER A 120 -32.40 70.94 23.21
CA SER A 120 -31.94 72.11 22.46
C SER A 120 -33.09 73.06 22.09
N ILE A 121 -34.21 72.53 21.60
CA ILE A 121 -35.43 73.33 21.30
C ILE A 121 -35.99 73.95 22.59
N ALA A 122 -36.10 73.18 23.67
CA ALA A 122 -36.58 73.65 24.97
C ALA A 122 -35.68 74.78 25.52
N ARG A 123 -34.36 74.63 25.39
CA ARG A 123 -33.40 75.68 25.73
C ARG A 123 -33.63 76.94 24.89
N ASN A 124 -33.79 76.82 23.57
CA ASN A 124 -34.03 77.97 22.70
C ASN A 124 -35.34 78.70 23.06
N ILE A 125 -36.40 77.96 23.38
CA ILE A 125 -37.66 78.52 23.86
C ILE A 125 -37.46 79.24 25.20
N ALA A 126 -36.81 78.60 26.17
CA ALA A 126 -36.54 79.19 27.48
C ALA A 126 -35.69 80.47 27.39
N LEU A 127 -34.71 80.51 26.48
CA LEU A 127 -33.88 81.69 26.20
C LEU A 127 -34.71 82.86 25.62
N VAL A 128 -35.76 82.60 24.83
CA VAL A 128 -36.66 83.63 24.29
C VAL A 128 -37.57 84.22 25.37
N PHE A 129 -38.00 83.42 26.36
CA PHE A 129 -38.86 83.88 27.47
C PHE A 129 -38.09 84.45 28.68
N LEU A 130 -36.76 84.39 28.64
CA LEU A 130 -35.83 84.81 29.69
C LEU A 130 -35.88 86.30 30.11
N PRO A 131 -36.21 87.28 29.24
CA PRO A 131 -36.28 88.71 29.61
C PRO A 131 -37.37 89.06 30.65
N PHE A 132 -38.30 88.14 30.94
CA PHE A 132 -39.47 88.40 31.79
C PHE A 132 -39.28 87.95 33.25
N SER A 133 -38.17 87.30 33.62
CA SER A 133 -37.94 86.79 35.00
C SER A 133 -36.45 86.76 35.39
N ASN A 134 -35.89 87.91 35.79
CA ASN A 134 -34.43 88.12 35.95
C ASN A 134 -33.71 87.27 37.03
N LEU A 135 -34.41 86.52 37.90
CA LEU A 135 -33.77 85.69 38.95
C LEU A 135 -33.89 84.18 38.69
N MET A 136 -34.98 83.71 38.08
CA MET A 136 -35.17 82.28 37.74
C MET A 136 -34.41 81.87 36.47
N ALA A 137 -34.08 82.84 35.63
CA ALA A 137 -33.35 82.67 34.38
C ALA A 137 -31.99 81.95 34.51
N GLY A 138 -31.19 82.31 35.52
CA GLY A 138 -29.84 81.73 35.72
C GLY A 138 -29.87 80.27 36.16
N ILE A 139 -30.80 79.92 37.06
CA ILE A 139 -30.99 78.55 37.54
C ILE A 139 -31.48 77.65 36.40
N ILE A 140 -32.43 78.14 35.60
CA ILE A 140 -32.97 77.41 34.44
C ILE A 140 -31.86 77.16 33.39
N ALA A 141 -31.05 78.17 33.07
CA ALA A 141 -29.94 78.02 32.13
C ALA A 141 -28.88 77.01 32.60
N ALA A 142 -28.53 77.00 33.89
CA ALA A 142 -27.58 76.04 34.48
C ALA A 142 -28.10 74.60 34.49
N ILE A 143 -29.40 74.41 34.76
CA ILE A 143 -30.06 73.10 34.67
C ILE A 143 -30.02 72.59 33.22
N PHE A 144 -30.34 73.45 32.24
CA PHE A 144 -30.29 73.07 30.82
C PHE A 144 -28.87 72.76 30.35
N GLN A 145 -27.85 73.52 30.77
CA GLN A 145 -26.45 73.24 30.43
C GLN A 145 -25.97 71.90 31.00
N THR A 146 -26.26 71.63 32.27
CA THR A 146 -25.92 70.35 32.91
C THR A 146 -26.62 69.18 32.20
N SER A 147 -27.91 69.33 31.86
CA SER A 147 -28.66 68.29 31.13
C SER A 147 -28.09 68.02 29.73
N LEU A 148 -27.66 69.06 29.02
CA LEU A 148 -27.08 68.94 27.68
C LEU A 148 -25.68 68.31 27.73
N TYR A 149 -24.87 68.67 28.73
CA TYR A 149 -23.56 68.03 28.97
C TYR A 149 -23.69 66.54 29.27
N ILE A 150 -24.64 66.16 30.15
CA ILE A 150 -24.92 64.74 30.46
C ILE A 150 -25.36 64.00 29.19
N ALA A 151 -26.24 64.59 28.38
CA ALA A 151 -26.69 64.00 27.12
C ALA A 151 -25.54 63.82 26.10
N GLN A 152 -24.63 64.80 26.00
CA GLN A 152 -23.46 64.72 25.12
C GLN A 152 -22.43 63.68 25.57
N SER A 153 -22.18 63.59 26.88
CA SER A 153 -21.32 62.54 27.46
C SER A 153 -21.89 61.15 27.19
N ALA A 154 -23.19 60.96 27.42
CA ALA A 154 -23.86 59.70 27.13
C ALA A 154 -23.83 59.35 25.63
N ALA A 155 -23.96 60.34 24.75
CA ALA A 155 -23.86 60.13 23.30
C ALA A 155 -22.46 59.68 22.86
N LEU A 156 -21.39 60.24 23.46
CA LEU A 156 -20.01 59.85 23.19
C LEU A 156 -19.71 58.43 23.68
N GLU A 157 -20.10 58.09 24.91
CA GLU A 157 -19.94 56.73 25.44
C GLU A 157 -20.67 55.70 24.58
N LEU A 158 -21.90 56.03 24.14
CA LEU A 158 -22.69 55.17 23.28
C LEU A 158 -22.07 55.02 21.88
N GLN A 159 -21.49 56.08 21.31
CA GLN A 159 -20.74 56.00 20.06
C GLN A 159 -19.51 55.10 20.19
N GLY A 160 -18.78 55.18 21.31
CA GLY A 160 -17.67 54.27 21.63
C GLY A 160 -18.14 52.81 21.71
N ALA A 161 -19.25 52.55 22.40
CA ALA A 161 -19.85 51.21 22.49
C ALA A 161 -20.29 50.67 21.12
N ILE A 162 -20.86 51.50 20.25
CA ILE A 162 -21.24 51.14 18.88
C ILE A 162 -20.01 50.77 18.06
N GLN A 163 -18.93 51.56 18.12
CA GLN A 163 -17.69 51.24 17.39
C GLN A 163 -17.10 49.92 17.87
N HIS A 164 -17.08 49.69 19.19
CA HIS A 164 -16.62 48.42 19.77
C HIS A 164 -17.44 47.22 19.30
N GLN A 165 -18.77 47.32 19.30
CA GLN A 165 -19.61 46.20 18.83
C GLN A 165 -19.49 46.00 17.31
N LYS A 166 -19.34 47.05 16.51
CA LYS A 166 -19.05 46.93 15.06
C LYS A 166 -17.75 46.16 14.83
N ALA A 167 -16.70 46.45 15.59
CA ALA A 167 -15.43 45.73 15.49
C ALA A 167 -15.61 44.25 15.83
N LYS A 168 -16.38 43.91 16.87
CA LYS A 168 -16.69 42.52 17.22
C LYS A 168 -17.48 41.79 16.14
N VAL A 169 -18.51 42.42 15.57
CA VAL A 169 -19.28 41.83 14.45
C VAL A 169 -18.35 41.51 13.28
N PHE A 170 -17.46 42.45 12.94
CA PHE A 170 -16.47 42.24 11.87
C PHE A 170 -15.50 41.09 12.19
N GLU A 171 -14.96 41.06 13.41
CA GLU A 171 -14.05 40.00 13.88
C GLU A 171 -14.70 38.61 13.80
N TYR A 172 -15.95 38.46 14.25
CA TYR A 172 -16.64 37.18 14.17
C TYR A 172 -16.96 36.76 12.74
N LYS A 173 -17.25 37.72 11.86
CA LYS A 173 -17.43 37.46 10.44
C LYS A 173 -16.14 36.92 9.80
N GLU A 174 -15.00 37.57 10.06
CA GLU A 174 -13.69 37.09 9.59
C GLU A 174 -13.35 35.69 10.14
N LYS A 175 -13.69 35.41 11.40
CA LYS A 175 -13.55 34.07 11.98
C LYS A 175 -14.38 33.02 11.25
N CYS A 176 -15.63 33.31 10.91
CA CYS A 176 -16.47 32.42 10.11
C CYS A 176 -15.84 32.13 8.74
N ASP A 177 -15.41 33.18 8.02
CA ASP A 177 -14.78 33.04 6.71
C ASP A 177 -13.48 32.20 6.79
N LEU A 178 -12.71 32.38 7.86
CA LEU A 178 -11.50 31.58 8.14
C LEU A 178 -11.84 30.10 8.37
N TYR A 179 -12.85 29.79 9.18
CA TYR A 179 -13.25 28.40 9.43
C TYR A 179 -13.81 27.73 8.17
N ASP A 180 -14.57 28.46 7.35
CA ASP A 180 -15.04 27.97 6.06
C ASP A 180 -13.91 27.66 5.09
N LYS A 181 -12.87 28.50 5.05
CA LYS A 181 -11.67 28.22 4.27
C LYS A 181 -10.96 26.96 4.77
N LYS A 182 -10.75 26.84 6.08
CA LYS A 182 -10.09 25.67 6.69
C LYS A 182 -10.88 24.37 6.45
N LYS A 183 -12.21 24.41 6.54
CA LYS A 183 -13.09 23.28 6.18
C LYS A 183 -12.86 22.81 4.75
N LYS A 184 -12.85 23.73 3.78
CA LYS A 184 -12.62 23.41 2.36
C LYS A 184 -11.23 22.80 2.13
N GLU A 185 -10.21 23.35 2.79
CA GLU A 185 -8.84 22.81 2.73
C GLU A 185 -8.75 21.40 3.33
N THR A 186 -9.37 21.17 4.50
CA THR A 186 -9.45 19.84 5.13
C THR A 186 -10.18 18.85 4.24
N GLN A 187 -11.32 19.23 3.67
CA GLN A 187 -12.10 18.38 2.77
C GLN A 187 -11.28 17.96 1.54
N LYS A 188 -10.55 18.89 0.93
CA LYS A 188 -9.66 18.59 -0.20
C LYS A 188 -8.59 17.55 0.18
N LYS A 189 -7.96 17.71 1.35
CA LYS A 189 -6.97 16.74 1.86
C LYS A 189 -7.59 15.36 2.10
N MET A 190 -8.80 15.30 2.63
CA MET A 190 -9.52 14.03 2.81
C MET A 190 -9.79 13.34 1.48
N GLU A 191 -10.19 14.08 0.44
CA GLU A 191 -10.42 13.54 -0.91
C GLU A 191 -9.11 13.08 -1.59
N GLU A 192 -8.00 13.75 -1.33
CA GLU A 192 -6.66 13.32 -1.76
C GLU A 192 -6.24 12.02 -1.05
N ASN A 193 -6.38 11.95 0.29
CA ASN A 193 -6.09 10.73 1.06
C ASN A 193 -6.97 9.56 0.62
N LYS A 194 -8.27 9.80 0.37
CA LYS A 194 -9.20 8.76 -0.11
C LYS A 194 -8.73 8.16 -1.43
N ARG A 195 -8.38 9.01 -2.41
CA ARG A 195 -7.85 8.56 -3.71
C ARG A 195 -6.53 7.78 -3.54
N LYS A 196 -5.69 8.21 -2.61
CA LYS A 196 -4.44 7.52 -2.30
C LYS A 196 -4.69 6.14 -1.70
N ILE A 197 -5.63 6.01 -0.76
CA ILE A 197 -6.03 4.72 -0.17
C ILE A 197 -6.58 3.79 -1.26
N GLU A 198 -7.47 4.27 -2.13
CA GLU A 198 -8.03 3.47 -3.24
C GLU A 198 -6.92 2.95 -4.17
N TRP A 199 -5.95 3.81 -4.51
CA TRP A 199 -4.78 3.40 -5.31
C TRP A 199 -3.91 2.35 -4.60
N ILE A 200 -3.66 2.52 -3.29
CA ILE A 200 -2.89 1.55 -2.50
C ILE A 200 -3.63 0.20 -2.46
N GLU A 201 -4.95 0.19 -2.28
CA GLU A 201 -5.74 -1.05 -2.25
C GLU A 201 -5.68 -1.82 -3.58
N GLU A 202 -5.74 -1.11 -4.71
CA GLU A 202 -5.55 -1.73 -6.02
C GLU A 202 -4.15 -2.33 -6.19
N GLU A 203 -3.12 -1.64 -5.69
CA GLU A 203 -1.74 -2.09 -5.81
C GLU A 203 -1.44 -3.28 -4.89
N ILE A 204 -1.96 -3.28 -3.66
CA ILE A 204 -1.94 -4.45 -2.75
C ILE A 204 -2.58 -5.65 -3.44
N LYS A 205 -3.76 -5.49 -4.05
CA LYS A 205 -4.43 -6.58 -4.78
C LYS A 205 -3.57 -7.15 -5.91
N LYS A 206 -2.86 -6.29 -6.66
CA LYS A 206 -1.92 -6.74 -7.70
C LYS A 206 -0.73 -7.48 -7.10
N LEU A 207 -0.19 -7.02 -5.98
CA LEU A 207 0.92 -7.67 -5.28
C LEU A 207 0.52 -9.05 -4.76
N SER A 208 -0.66 -9.19 -4.13
CA SER A 208 -1.16 -10.48 -3.65
C SER A 208 -1.30 -11.49 -4.79
N GLY A 209 -1.82 -11.07 -5.94
CA GLY A 209 -1.90 -11.94 -7.13
C GLY A 209 -0.53 -12.35 -7.67
N LYS A 210 0.49 -11.49 -7.56
CA LYS A 210 1.87 -11.86 -7.90
C LYS A 210 2.47 -12.83 -6.89
N GLN A 211 2.22 -12.64 -5.59
CA GLN A 211 2.72 -13.53 -4.54
C GLN A 211 2.18 -14.95 -4.68
N GLU A 212 0.90 -15.12 -5.02
CA GLU A 212 0.31 -16.44 -5.29
C GLU A 212 1.05 -17.15 -6.44
N ASN A 213 1.23 -16.46 -7.57
CA ASN A 213 1.98 -16.99 -8.72
C ASN A 213 3.43 -17.35 -8.36
N PHE A 214 4.12 -16.53 -7.55
CA PHE A 214 5.47 -16.84 -7.09
C PHE A 214 5.51 -18.02 -6.11
N GLY A 215 4.49 -18.17 -5.26
CA GLY A 215 4.33 -19.32 -4.37
C GLY A 215 4.28 -20.63 -5.15
N ASP A 216 3.47 -20.67 -6.20
CA ASP A 216 3.37 -21.82 -7.11
C ASP A 216 4.70 -22.08 -7.82
N GLN A 217 5.33 -21.04 -8.37
CA GLN A 217 6.62 -21.14 -9.07
C GLN A 217 7.73 -21.68 -8.15
N ILE A 218 7.82 -21.17 -6.91
CA ILE A 218 8.80 -21.63 -5.92
C ILE A 218 8.56 -23.10 -5.58
N ASN A 219 7.31 -23.50 -5.40
CA ASN A 219 6.97 -24.89 -5.10
C ASN A 219 7.34 -25.83 -6.25
N ASP A 220 7.09 -25.42 -7.49
CA ASP A 220 7.48 -26.18 -8.68
C ASP A 220 9.01 -26.28 -8.83
N LEU A 221 9.74 -25.17 -8.67
CA LEU A 221 11.20 -25.17 -8.69
C LEU A 221 11.79 -26.06 -7.59
N ARG A 222 11.24 -26.01 -6.36
CA ARG A 222 11.66 -26.88 -5.26
C ARG A 222 11.44 -28.36 -5.60
N ASN A 223 10.33 -28.69 -6.23
CA ASN A 223 10.05 -30.05 -6.69
C ASN A 223 11.05 -30.51 -7.76
N HIS A 224 11.42 -29.64 -8.69
CA HIS A 224 12.42 -29.95 -9.71
C HIS A 224 13.83 -30.11 -9.13
N VAL A 225 14.26 -29.22 -8.25
CA VAL A 225 15.56 -29.33 -7.54
C VAL A 225 15.63 -30.65 -6.76
N GLN A 226 14.56 -31.01 -6.04
CA GLN A 226 14.51 -32.28 -5.31
C GLN A 226 14.65 -33.47 -6.24
N LEU A 227 13.89 -33.50 -7.34
CA LEU A 227 13.96 -34.58 -8.33
C LEU A 227 15.35 -34.69 -8.96
N LEU A 228 15.95 -33.57 -9.36
CA LEU A 228 17.31 -33.54 -9.92
C LEU A 228 18.34 -34.02 -8.90
N GLY A 229 18.14 -33.71 -7.60
CA GLY A 229 18.97 -34.25 -6.52
C GLY A 229 18.84 -35.76 -6.36
N ASP A 230 17.63 -36.31 -6.41
CA ASP A 230 17.40 -37.76 -6.36
C ASP A 230 17.99 -38.48 -7.58
N LEU A 231 17.83 -37.88 -8.77
CA LEU A 231 18.39 -38.39 -10.01
C LEU A 231 19.92 -38.32 -10.03
N LEU A 232 20.52 -37.23 -9.56
CA LEU A 232 21.97 -37.06 -9.47
C LEU A 232 22.59 -38.15 -8.61
N LYS A 233 22.02 -38.43 -7.43
CA LYS A 233 22.49 -39.52 -6.55
C LYS A 233 22.48 -40.87 -7.28
N LYS A 234 21.45 -41.15 -8.10
CA LYS A 234 21.38 -42.39 -8.88
C LYS A 234 22.36 -42.42 -10.04
N VAL A 235 22.67 -41.28 -10.66
CA VAL A 235 23.71 -41.23 -11.70
C VAL A 235 25.11 -41.37 -11.09
N GLU A 236 25.34 -40.85 -9.89
CA GLU A 236 26.60 -41.04 -9.14
C GLU A 236 26.76 -42.49 -8.66
N GLU A 237 25.67 -43.14 -8.21
CA GLU A 237 25.62 -44.60 -7.94
C GLU A 237 25.99 -45.38 -9.21
N LEU A 238 25.42 -45.01 -10.36
CA LEU A 238 25.74 -45.64 -11.64
C LEU A 238 27.21 -45.45 -12.05
N GLU A 239 27.80 -44.30 -11.77
CA GLU A 239 29.23 -44.04 -12.02
C GLU A 239 30.12 -44.93 -11.17
N LEU A 240 29.75 -45.15 -9.89
CA LEU A 240 30.48 -46.05 -8.98
C LEU A 240 30.43 -47.51 -9.44
N GLU A 241 29.25 -48.01 -9.83
CA GLU A 241 29.08 -49.39 -10.32
C GLU A 241 29.80 -49.66 -11.65
N LEU A 242 30.14 -48.60 -12.39
CA LEU A 242 30.83 -48.67 -13.69
C LEU A 242 32.32 -48.33 -13.59
N SER A 243 32.89 -48.31 -12.39
CA SER A 243 34.30 -47.98 -12.12
C SER A 243 35.24 -49.18 -12.36
N ASP A 244 36.35 -49.26 -11.61
CA ASP A 244 37.49 -50.17 -11.82
C ASP A 244 37.14 -51.67 -11.96
N GLU A 245 36.07 -52.14 -11.32
CA GLU A 245 35.50 -53.49 -11.51
C GLU A 245 34.00 -53.36 -11.83
N PRO A 246 33.60 -53.26 -13.10
CA PRO A 246 32.23 -52.88 -13.45
C PRO A 246 31.23 -54.02 -13.17
N ASP A 247 30.23 -53.72 -12.35
CA ASP A 247 29.03 -54.57 -12.19
C ASP A 247 27.93 -54.07 -13.13
N TYR A 248 27.92 -54.62 -14.34
CA TYR A 248 26.94 -54.25 -15.37
C TYR A 248 25.51 -54.63 -15.00
N ALA A 249 25.31 -55.63 -14.13
CA ALA A 249 23.98 -56.04 -13.69
C ALA A 249 23.41 -55.01 -12.70
N GLU A 250 24.20 -54.60 -11.70
CA GLU A 250 23.77 -53.56 -10.76
C GLU A 250 23.63 -52.20 -11.48
N ALA A 251 24.53 -51.86 -12.41
CA ALA A 251 24.42 -50.65 -13.23
C ALA A 251 23.10 -50.60 -14.03
N LEU A 252 22.63 -51.74 -14.55
CA LEU A 252 21.34 -51.83 -15.24
C LEU A 252 20.16 -51.61 -14.29
N GLU A 253 20.21 -52.16 -13.07
CA GLU A 253 19.21 -51.90 -12.03
C GLU A 253 19.17 -50.43 -11.60
N VAL A 254 20.33 -49.76 -11.52
CA VAL A 254 20.40 -48.32 -11.27
C VAL A 254 19.77 -47.52 -12.42
N LEU A 255 20.02 -47.89 -13.68
CA LEU A 255 19.37 -47.29 -14.85
C LEU A 255 17.85 -47.47 -14.84
N LYS A 256 17.34 -48.64 -14.44
CA LYS A 256 15.90 -48.88 -14.22
C LYS A 256 15.34 -47.93 -13.16
N LYS A 257 16.03 -47.77 -12.02
CA LYS A 257 15.66 -46.82 -10.96
C LYS A 257 15.62 -45.38 -11.50
N ILE A 258 16.57 -44.96 -12.34
CA ILE A 258 16.57 -43.62 -12.97
C ILE A 258 15.32 -43.44 -13.85
N VAL A 259 14.99 -44.40 -14.71
CA VAL A 259 13.80 -44.32 -15.58
C VAL A 259 12.51 -44.24 -14.76
N THR A 260 12.39 -45.02 -13.68
CA THR A 260 11.19 -44.96 -12.81
C THR A 260 11.06 -43.61 -12.11
N LEU A 261 12.16 -42.99 -11.66
CA LEU A 261 12.14 -41.64 -11.07
C LEU A 261 11.60 -40.59 -12.05
N TRP A 262 12.01 -40.66 -13.32
CA TRP A 262 11.49 -39.78 -14.38
C TRP A 262 10.02 -40.01 -14.71
N GLN A 263 9.49 -41.21 -14.49
CA GLN A 263 8.09 -41.55 -14.76
C GLN A 263 7.12 -41.11 -13.65
N LYS A 264 7.63 -40.80 -12.44
CA LYS A 264 6.81 -40.25 -11.36
C LYS A 264 6.23 -38.88 -11.75
N GLU A 265 5.17 -38.47 -11.06
CA GLU A 265 4.44 -37.22 -11.36
C GLU A 265 5.36 -35.99 -11.46
N LYS A 266 6.29 -35.83 -10.51
CA LYS A 266 7.28 -34.74 -10.53
C LYS A 266 8.19 -34.81 -11.76
N GLY A 267 8.56 -36.01 -12.20
CA GLY A 267 9.35 -36.24 -13.40
C GLY A 267 8.60 -35.89 -14.68
N GLN A 268 7.31 -36.20 -14.75
CA GLN A 268 6.47 -35.83 -15.90
C GLN A 268 6.27 -34.31 -16.02
N LYS A 269 6.11 -33.60 -14.89
CA LYS A 269 6.06 -32.13 -14.88
C LYS A 269 7.36 -31.51 -15.42
N LEU A 270 8.51 -31.99 -14.93
CA LEU A 270 9.82 -31.54 -15.42
C LEU A 270 10.03 -31.87 -16.91
N LEU A 271 9.63 -33.06 -17.37
CA LEU A 271 9.72 -33.45 -18.79
C LEU A 271 8.90 -32.55 -19.70
N ASN A 272 7.74 -32.07 -19.25
CA ASN A 272 6.94 -31.13 -20.00
C ASN A 272 7.63 -29.77 -20.16
N LEU A 273 8.44 -29.36 -19.19
CA LEU A 273 9.24 -28.12 -19.25
C LEU A 273 10.49 -28.26 -20.12
N LEU A 274 11.16 -29.42 -20.05
CA LEU A 274 12.41 -29.68 -20.77
C LEU A 274 12.21 -29.99 -22.27
N GLY A 275 10.96 -30.17 -22.71
CA GLY A 275 10.58 -30.30 -24.12
C GLY A 275 10.74 -31.70 -24.72
N ASP A 276 10.33 -31.82 -25.99
CA ASP A 276 10.12 -33.11 -26.67
C ASP A 276 11.40 -33.93 -26.87
N ARG A 277 12.56 -33.28 -26.97
CA ARG A 277 13.84 -33.97 -27.10
C ARG A 277 14.13 -34.84 -25.88
N VAL A 278 13.89 -34.31 -24.68
CA VAL A 278 14.15 -35.04 -23.42
C VAL A 278 13.14 -36.18 -23.24
N LYS A 279 11.88 -35.96 -23.62
CA LYS A 279 10.84 -37.02 -23.65
C LYS A 279 11.21 -38.16 -24.59
N LYS A 280 11.67 -37.83 -25.81
CA LYS A 280 12.14 -38.82 -26.77
C LYS A 280 13.31 -39.64 -26.19
N ASN A 281 14.29 -38.96 -25.60
CA ASN A 281 15.44 -39.64 -25.00
C ASN A 281 15.05 -40.56 -23.84
N LEU A 282 14.08 -40.16 -23.00
CA LEU A 282 13.58 -41.04 -21.95
C LEU A 282 12.88 -42.28 -22.52
N LYS A 283 12.13 -42.12 -23.62
CA LYS A 283 11.52 -43.25 -24.32
C LYS A 283 12.59 -44.16 -24.91
N ASP A 284 13.59 -43.61 -25.60
CA ASP A 284 14.70 -44.37 -26.17
C ASP A 284 15.48 -45.13 -25.08
N LEU A 285 15.70 -44.50 -23.91
CA LEU A 285 16.32 -45.14 -22.73
C LEU A 285 15.46 -46.31 -22.22
N LYS A 286 14.15 -46.11 -22.06
CA LYS A 286 13.22 -47.15 -21.62
C LYS A 286 13.20 -48.33 -22.60
N ASP A 287 13.08 -48.05 -23.89
CA ASP A 287 13.02 -49.06 -24.94
C ASP A 287 14.34 -49.86 -25.00
N ALA A 288 15.48 -49.22 -24.72
CA ALA A 288 16.78 -49.87 -24.61
C ALA A 288 16.91 -50.79 -23.37
N ILE A 289 16.46 -50.34 -22.19
CA ILE A 289 16.41 -51.18 -20.98
C ILE A 289 15.54 -52.43 -21.23
N GLN A 290 14.37 -52.24 -21.84
CA GLN A 290 13.42 -53.34 -22.03
C GLN A 290 13.93 -54.41 -23.01
N LYS A 291 14.78 -54.03 -23.97
CA LYS A 291 15.46 -54.98 -24.87
C LYS A 291 16.51 -55.84 -24.15
N LEU A 292 17.17 -55.30 -23.12
CA LEU A 292 18.13 -56.05 -22.32
C LEU A 292 17.42 -57.12 -21.48
N ASP A 293 16.32 -56.77 -20.80
CA ASP A 293 15.52 -57.72 -20.02
C ASP A 293 14.96 -58.88 -20.87
N THR A 294 14.66 -58.65 -22.15
CA THR A 294 14.18 -59.70 -23.07
C THR A 294 15.30 -60.60 -23.62
N ASN A 295 16.55 -60.17 -23.63
CA ASN A 295 17.67 -61.00 -24.12
C ASN A 295 18.20 -61.94 -23.03
N ASP A 296 18.15 -61.55 -21.75
CA ASP A 296 18.55 -62.41 -20.63
C ASP A 296 17.55 -63.57 -20.37
N THR A 297 16.28 -63.39 -20.77
CA THR A 297 15.23 -64.43 -20.67
C THR A 297 15.29 -65.48 -21.79
N VAL A 298 15.99 -65.22 -22.90
CA VAL A 298 16.11 -66.17 -24.03
C VAL A 298 17.34 -67.07 -23.89
N ASN A 299 18.36 -66.65 -23.12
CA ASN A 299 19.61 -67.41 -22.92
C ASN A 299 19.62 -68.34 -21.69
N THR A 300 18.53 -68.39 -20.91
CA THR A 300 18.41 -69.25 -19.71
C THR A 300 17.69 -70.58 -19.98
N ASP A 301 17.21 -70.82 -21.21
CA ASP A 301 16.48 -72.04 -21.63
C ASP A 301 17.32 -72.97 -22.56
N VAL A 302 18.66 -72.99 -22.42
CA VAL A 302 19.54 -73.96 -23.13
C VAL A 302 20.35 -74.79 -22.16
#